data_AF-A0A2S4LNG1-F1
#
_entry.id   AF-A0A2S4LNG1-F1
#
_cell.length_a   1.000
_cell.length_b   1.000
_cell.length_c   1.000
_cell.angle_alpha   90.00
_cell.angle_beta   90.00
_cell.angle_gamma   90.00
#
_symmetry.space_group_name_H-M   'P 1'
#
loop_
_entity.id
_entity.type
_entity.pdbx_description
1 polymer ?
#
loop_
_entity_poly.entity_id
_entity_poly.type
_entity_poly.pdbx_seq_one_letter_code
_entity_poly.pdbx_strand_id
1 'polypeptide(L)'
;MSTSSLRSPLALVAVAGVAALLGACRADPVVTTGSLYPADYRARHPLALAEGVRTLDVFVTGTGHIDPRQAADVDAFLLEYRRYGRGTLALDVPAGGTPVTAAAVERTAAALRRMSLDGGVSDRQVVFARYAVANPNLAAPLRLSFQRMEAKVGSQCGTWPQDLGVGDPGFSGRNEAYWNFGCATQSNVAAQIADPVDLVRARPEGRIDTIRRTNDIGKIRDGKDPSIEWRQDGKTSIKAQVSQ
;
A
#
# COMPACT_ATOMS: atom_id res chain seq x y z
N MET A 1 31.81 -29.00 70.65
CA MET A 1 31.92 -27.55 70.35
C MET A 1 33.30 -27.33 69.77
N SER A 2 33.40 -27.08 68.45
CA SER A 2 34.66 -26.67 67.84
C SER A 2 34.33 -25.72 66.68
N THR A 3 34.29 -24.44 66.99
CA THR A 3 34.13 -23.35 66.02
C THR A 3 35.52 -22.92 65.58
N SER A 4 35.91 -23.24 64.35
CA SER A 4 37.15 -22.73 63.74
C SER A 4 36.86 -21.96 62.46
N SER A 5 36.83 -20.64 62.63
CA SER A 5 37.45 -19.63 61.75
C SER A 5 37.06 -19.60 60.26
N LEU A 6 35.93 -18.95 59.95
CA LEU A 6 35.77 -18.25 58.66
C LEU A 6 36.57 -16.96 58.67
N ARG A 7 37.88 -17.03 58.40
CA ARG A 7 38.69 -15.84 58.04
C ARG A 7 39.75 -16.23 57.02
N SER A 8 39.32 -16.42 55.78
CA SER A 8 40.24 -16.41 54.64
C SER A 8 39.83 -15.25 53.73
N PRO A 9 40.72 -14.28 53.45
CA PRO A 9 40.40 -13.13 52.60
C PRO A 9 39.97 -13.56 51.20
N LEU A 10 40.41 -14.73 50.75
CA LEU A 10 39.98 -15.40 49.51
C LEU A 10 38.49 -15.76 49.49
N ALA A 11 37.91 -16.17 50.62
CA ALA A 11 36.49 -16.49 50.68
C ALA A 11 35.62 -15.23 50.56
N LEU A 12 36.07 -14.11 51.15
CA LEU A 12 35.41 -12.82 51.01
C LEU A 12 35.50 -12.28 49.57
N VAL A 13 36.65 -12.42 48.91
CA VAL A 13 36.82 -12.05 47.49
C VAL A 13 35.97 -12.92 46.57
N ALA A 14 35.89 -14.22 46.83
CA ALA A 14 35.04 -15.14 46.05
C ALA A 14 33.55 -14.80 46.21
N VAL A 15 33.09 -14.53 47.44
CA VAL A 15 31.69 -14.12 47.68
C VAL A 15 31.38 -12.76 47.06
N ALA A 16 32.32 -11.80 47.12
CA ALA A 16 32.16 -10.51 46.45
C ALA A 16 32.14 -10.63 44.92
N GLY A 17 32.97 -11.50 44.35
CA GLY A 17 32.98 -11.79 42.91
C GLY A 17 31.70 -12.44 42.43
N VAL A 18 31.17 -13.41 43.18
CA VAL A 18 29.88 -14.05 42.88
C VAL A 18 28.72 -13.06 43.03
N ALA A 19 28.73 -12.19 44.05
CA ALA A 19 27.73 -11.13 44.20
C ALA A 19 27.78 -10.10 43.07
N ALA A 20 28.97 -9.74 42.58
CA ALA A 20 29.13 -8.85 41.43
C ALA A 20 28.62 -9.49 40.11
N LEU A 21 28.86 -10.80 39.92
CA LEU A 21 28.35 -11.54 38.77
C LEU A 21 26.83 -11.72 38.82
N LEU A 22 26.24 -11.88 40.01
CA LEU A 22 24.78 -11.97 40.21
C LEU A 22 24.07 -10.61 40.11
N GLY A 23 24.76 -9.50 40.40
CA GLY A 23 24.24 -8.14 40.24
C GLY A 23 24.03 -7.70 38.79
N ALA A 24 24.67 -8.37 37.82
CA ALA A 24 24.55 -8.07 36.40
C ALA A 24 23.23 -8.54 35.77
N CYS A 25 22.46 -9.41 36.45
CA CYS A 25 21.20 -9.95 35.91
C CYS A 25 19.98 -9.04 36.12
N ARG A 26 20.15 -7.86 36.71
CA ARG A 26 19.10 -6.84 36.81
C ARG A 26 19.56 -5.51 36.21
N ALA A 27 19.83 -5.54 34.91
CA ALA A 27 19.76 -4.32 34.12
C ALA A 27 18.27 -3.97 33.97
N ASP A 28 17.71 -3.24 34.92
CA ASP A 28 16.47 -2.52 34.65
C ASP A 28 16.78 -1.60 33.45
N PRO A 29 16.13 -1.77 32.28
CA PRO A 29 16.40 -0.91 31.16
C PRO A 29 16.11 0.52 31.63
N VAL A 30 17.11 1.39 31.53
CA VAL A 30 16.92 2.82 31.77
C VAL A 30 15.84 3.26 30.77
N VAL A 31 14.60 3.37 31.25
CA VAL A 31 13.52 3.99 30.50
C VAL A 31 13.84 5.48 30.53
N THR A 32 14.72 5.92 29.63
CA THR A 32 14.97 7.32 29.35
C THR A 32 13.67 7.89 28.81
N THR A 33 12.96 8.60 29.69
CA THR A 33 11.80 9.40 29.39
C THR A 33 12.19 10.53 28.43
N GLY A 34 12.10 10.26 27.13
CA GLY A 34 12.39 11.23 26.07
C GLY A 34 12.37 10.56 24.70
N SER A 35 11.19 10.45 24.09
CA SER A 35 10.93 9.77 22.80
C SER A 35 11.13 8.25 22.85
N LEU A 36 10.05 7.51 23.11
CA LEU A 36 9.99 6.09 22.75
C LEU A 36 10.25 5.98 21.24
N TYR A 37 11.40 5.47 20.84
CA TYR A 37 11.64 5.03 19.47
C TYR A 37 10.53 4.04 19.12
N PRO A 38 9.63 4.32 18.16
CA PRO A 38 8.50 3.42 17.94
C PRO A 38 9.04 2.11 17.39
N ALA A 39 9.04 1.07 18.23
CA ALA A 39 9.58 -0.24 17.84
C ALA A 39 8.75 -0.88 16.71
N ASP A 40 7.45 -0.57 16.64
CA ASP A 40 6.59 -1.03 15.56
C ASP A 40 6.73 -0.15 14.31
N TYR A 41 7.03 -0.79 13.18
CA TYR A 41 7.05 -0.14 11.87
C TYR A 41 5.73 0.52 11.50
N ARG A 42 4.58 0.03 12.00
CA ARG A 42 3.27 0.64 11.76
C ARG A 42 3.15 2.02 12.40
N ALA A 43 3.80 2.22 13.55
CA ALA A 43 3.83 3.51 14.21
C ALA A 43 4.83 4.48 13.53
N ARG A 44 5.96 3.97 13.02
CA ARG A 44 6.96 4.78 12.27
C ARG A 44 6.52 5.13 10.84
N HIS A 45 5.86 4.19 10.19
CA HIS A 45 5.41 4.26 8.79
C HIS A 45 3.90 3.97 8.73
N PRO A 46 3.07 4.83 9.33
CA PRO A 46 1.63 4.63 9.32
C PRO A 46 1.09 4.77 7.90
N LEU A 47 0.08 3.96 7.58
CA LEU A 47 -0.76 4.19 6.40
C LEU A 47 -1.70 5.35 6.73
N ALA A 48 -1.62 6.40 5.93
CA ALA A 48 -2.42 7.61 6.05
C ALA A 48 -3.31 7.78 4.82
N LEU A 49 -4.48 8.37 5.04
CA LEU A 49 -5.32 8.89 3.97
C LEU A 49 -4.76 10.23 3.50
N ALA A 50 -4.58 10.36 2.19
CA ALA A 50 -4.14 11.60 1.56
C ALA A 50 -5.00 11.90 0.33
N GLU A 51 -5.02 13.17 -0.07
CA GLU A 51 -5.51 13.56 -1.39
C GLU A 51 -4.37 13.41 -2.40
N GLY A 52 -4.69 12.82 -3.55
CA GLY A 52 -3.75 12.55 -4.62
C GLY A 52 -4.36 12.76 -6.00
N VAL A 53 -3.49 12.82 -7.01
CA VAL A 53 -3.89 12.98 -8.41
C VAL A 53 -3.69 11.67 -9.14
N ARG A 54 -4.77 11.14 -9.73
CA ARG A 54 -4.69 9.99 -10.64
C ARG A 54 -4.52 10.53 -12.05
N THR A 55 -3.47 10.07 -12.75
CA THR A 55 -3.14 10.51 -14.12
C THR A 55 -3.08 9.35 -15.10
N LEU A 56 -3.49 9.59 -16.35
CA LEU A 56 -3.31 8.68 -17.47
C LEU A 56 -2.81 9.47 -18.67
N ASP A 57 -1.67 9.05 -19.21
CA ASP A 57 -1.08 9.63 -20.40
C ASP A 57 -1.51 8.81 -21.64
N VAL A 58 -2.07 9.51 -22.63
CA VAL A 58 -2.59 8.96 -23.88
C VAL A 58 -1.72 9.49 -25.01
N PHE A 59 -1.00 8.61 -25.68
CA PHE A 59 -0.12 8.98 -26.79
C PHE A 59 -0.90 9.10 -28.09
N VAL A 60 -0.56 10.13 -28.88
CA VAL A 60 -1.13 10.33 -30.21
C VAL A 60 -0.48 9.33 -31.17
N THR A 61 -1.29 8.52 -31.85
CA THR A 61 -0.78 7.54 -32.82
C THR A 61 -1.23 7.89 -34.24
N GLY A 62 -0.31 7.77 -35.20
CA GLY A 62 -0.56 8.01 -36.61
C GLY A 62 -1.24 9.36 -36.87
N THR A 63 -2.47 9.32 -37.38
CA THR A 63 -3.25 10.53 -37.65
C THR A 63 -4.04 11.03 -36.43
N GLY A 64 -3.90 10.48 -35.23
CA GLY A 64 -4.69 10.89 -34.06
C GLY A 64 -5.87 9.98 -33.80
N HIS A 65 -5.61 8.68 -33.89
CA HIS A 65 -6.52 7.64 -33.41
C HIS A 65 -6.07 7.16 -32.03
N ILE A 66 -7.00 6.61 -31.27
CA ILE A 66 -6.72 5.92 -30.01
C ILE A 66 -6.64 4.44 -30.36
N ASP A 67 -5.51 3.80 -30.06
CA ASP A 67 -5.37 2.37 -30.30
C ASP A 67 -6.25 1.57 -29.29
N PRO A 68 -6.57 0.31 -29.59
CA PRO A 68 -7.48 -0.48 -28.74
C PRO A 68 -7.01 -0.65 -27.29
N ARG A 69 -5.68 -0.67 -27.04
CA ARG A 69 -5.15 -0.79 -25.67
C ARG A 69 -5.33 0.53 -24.92
N GLN A 70 -4.94 1.65 -25.52
CA GLN A 70 -5.17 2.97 -24.91
C GLN A 70 -6.68 3.24 -24.70
N ALA A 71 -7.55 2.75 -25.60
CA ALA A 71 -8.99 2.87 -25.41
C ALA A 71 -9.47 2.11 -24.16
N ALA A 72 -9.00 0.87 -23.96
CA ALA A 72 -9.30 0.10 -22.75
C ALA A 72 -8.76 0.76 -21.48
N ASP A 73 -7.55 1.34 -21.54
CA ASP A 73 -6.96 2.07 -20.42
C ASP A 73 -7.80 3.32 -20.06
N VAL A 74 -8.30 4.05 -21.06
CA VAL A 74 -9.18 5.21 -20.87
C VAL A 74 -10.52 4.78 -20.28
N ASP A 75 -11.15 3.72 -20.77
CA ASP A 75 -12.42 3.21 -20.22
C ASP A 75 -12.27 2.81 -18.75
N ALA A 76 -11.19 2.11 -18.41
CA ALA A 76 -10.88 1.74 -17.02
C ALA A 76 -10.64 2.98 -16.13
N PHE A 77 -9.95 3.99 -16.66
CA PHE A 77 -9.70 5.24 -15.96
C PHE A 77 -10.97 6.06 -15.72
N LEU A 78 -11.88 6.11 -16.70
CA LEU A 78 -13.16 6.79 -16.57
C LEU A 78 -14.09 6.07 -15.58
N LEU A 79 -14.04 4.74 -15.53
CA LEU A 79 -14.72 3.96 -14.51
C LEU A 79 -14.17 4.26 -13.10
N GLU A 80 -12.85 4.39 -12.95
CA GLU A 80 -12.21 4.78 -11.70
C GLU A 80 -12.64 6.20 -11.28
N TYR A 81 -12.63 7.17 -12.21
CA TYR A 81 -13.10 8.54 -11.98
C TYR A 81 -14.55 8.57 -11.51
N ARG A 82 -15.45 7.80 -12.14
CA ARG A 82 -16.86 7.75 -11.72
C ARG A 82 -17.07 7.14 -10.35
N ARG A 83 -16.18 6.24 -9.91
CA ARG A 83 -16.30 5.56 -8.62
C ARG A 83 -15.63 6.31 -7.48
N TYR A 84 -14.45 6.88 -7.72
CA TYR A 84 -13.57 7.43 -6.68
C TYR A 84 -13.14 8.88 -6.95
N GLY A 85 -13.43 9.41 -8.14
CA GLY A 85 -13.04 10.75 -8.55
C GLY A 85 -13.77 11.84 -7.75
N ARG A 86 -13.02 12.90 -7.45
CA ARG A 86 -13.49 14.10 -6.77
C ARG A 86 -13.19 15.29 -7.69
N GLY A 87 -14.14 16.21 -7.81
CA GLY A 87 -14.01 17.37 -8.68
C GLY A 87 -14.13 17.03 -10.17
N THR A 88 -13.34 17.72 -11.00
CA THR A 88 -13.39 17.65 -12.46
C THR A 88 -12.40 16.64 -13.02
N LEU A 89 -12.73 16.08 -14.18
CA LEU A 89 -11.79 15.38 -15.05
C LEU A 89 -11.06 16.41 -15.92
N ALA A 90 -9.78 16.61 -15.68
CA ALA A 90 -8.95 17.48 -16.50
C ALA A 90 -8.37 16.70 -17.68
N LEU A 91 -8.40 17.31 -18.87
CA LEU A 91 -7.75 16.84 -20.07
C LEU A 91 -6.76 17.92 -20.54
N ASP A 92 -5.49 17.65 -20.29
CA ASP A 92 -4.37 18.49 -20.72
C ASP A 92 -3.92 18.07 -22.12
N VAL A 93 -3.96 19.03 -23.04
CA VAL A 93 -3.66 18.82 -24.45
C VAL A 93 -2.36 19.54 -24.82
N PRO A 94 -1.38 18.86 -25.44
CA PRO A 94 -0.16 19.52 -25.87
C PRO A 94 -0.45 20.55 -26.96
N ALA A 95 0.12 21.74 -26.82
CA ALA A 95 0.03 22.81 -27.81
C ALA A 95 1.35 22.94 -28.60
N GLY A 96 1.22 23.26 -29.88
CA GLY A 96 2.34 23.49 -30.81
C GLY A 96 2.57 22.32 -31.77
N GLY A 97 3.77 22.29 -32.35
CA GLY A 97 4.14 21.34 -33.39
C GLY A 97 3.75 21.77 -34.81
N THR A 98 3.99 20.89 -35.77
CA THR A 98 3.58 21.10 -37.17
C THR A 98 2.05 21.08 -37.31
N PRO A 99 1.47 21.67 -38.37
CA PRO A 99 0.03 21.59 -38.62
C PRO A 99 -0.52 20.15 -38.63
N VAL A 100 0.26 19.19 -39.14
CA VAL A 100 -0.11 17.77 -39.20
C VAL A 100 -0.20 17.16 -37.80
N THR A 101 0.82 17.40 -36.96
CA THR A 101 0.83 16.88 -35.58
C THR A 101 -0.24 17.55 -34.72
N ALA A 102 -0.46 18.85 -34.88
CA ALA A 102 -1.52 19.57 -34.18
C ALA A 102 -2.91 19.01 -34.53
N ALA A 103 -3.17 18.73 -35.82
CA ALA A 103 -4.42 18.13 -36.26
C ALA A 103 -4.64 16.70 -35.71
N ALA A 104 -3.57 15.93 -35.49
CA ALA A 104 -3.65 14.60 -34.87
C ALA A 104 -3.93 14.70 -33.35
N VAL A 105 -3.30 15.65 -32.66
CA VAL A 105 -3.56 15.94 -31.25
C VAL A 105 -5.03 16.34 -31.04
N GLU A 106 -5.55 17.28 -31.83
CA GLU A 106 -6.92 17.76 -31.70
C GLU A 106 -7.95 16.65 -31.99
N ARG A 107 -7.68 15.76 -32.95
CA ARG A 107 -8.53 14.58 -33.20
C ARG A 107 -8.52 13.60 -32.04
N THR A 108 -7.36 13.37 -31.43
CA THR A 108 -7.23 12.52 -30.24
C THR A 108 -7.96 13.13 -29.06
N ALA A 109 -7.85 14.45 -28.85
CA ALA A 109 -8.56 15.17 -27.79
C ALA A 109 -10.08 15.08 -27.98
N ALA A 110 -10.59 15.24 -29.21
CA ALA A 110 -11.99 15.08 -29.53
C ALA A 110 -12.49 13.64 -29.32
N ALA A 111 -11.65 12.64 -29.58
CA ALA A 111 -11.95 11.24 -29.27
C ALA A 111 -12.04 11.00 -27.75
N LEU A 112 -11.08 11.48 -26.97
CA LEU A 112 -11.10 11.38 -25.50
C LEU A 112 -12.31 12.10 -24.89
N ARG A 113 -12.70 13.26 -25.42
CA ARG A 113 -13.92 13.95 -24.98
C ARG A 113 -15.16 13.08 -25.19
N ARG A 114 -15.30 12.49 -26.38
CA ARG A 114 -16.43 11.60 -26.70
C ARG A 114 -16.45 10.38 -25.79
N MET A 115 -15.31 9.71 -25.61
CA MET A 115 -15.19 8.58 -24.68
C MET A 115 -15.55 8.97 -23.25
N SER A 116 -15.17 10.17 -22.79
CA SER A 116 -15.56 10.66 -21.46
C SER A 116 -17.07 10.81 -21.31
N LEU A 117 -17.73 11.40 -22.30
CA LEU A 117 -19.19 11.57 -22.33
C LEU A 117 -19.91 10.22 -22.41
N ASP A 118 -19.47 9.33 -23.30
CA ASP A 118 -20.03 7.98 -23.47
C ASP A 118 -19.81 7.12 -22.21
N GLY A 119 -18.69 7.34 -21.50
CA GLY A 119 -18.38 6.74 -20.21
C GLY A 119 -19.23 7.26 -19.05
N GLY A 120 -20.10 8.25 -19.29
CA GLY A 120 -21.02 8.82 -18.30
C GLY A 120 -20.46 9.97 -17.48
N VAL A 121 -19.38 10.62 -17.94
CA VAL A 121 -18.89 11.89 -17.37
C VAL A 121 -19.66 13.04 -17.99
N SER A 122 -20.25 13.91 -17.17
CA SER A 122 -20.99 15.05 -17.72
C SER A 122 -20.05 16.09 -18.34
N ASP A 123 -20.50 16.80 -19.38
CA ASP A 123 -19.69 17.81 -20.06
C ASP A 123 -19.19 18.92 -19.13
N ARG A 124 -19.97 19.25 -18.09
CA ARG A 124 -19.61 20.23 -17.06
C ARG A 124 -18.46 19.77 -16.14
N GLN A 125 -18.20 18.47 -16.08
CA GLN A 125 -17.13 17.89 -15.27
C GLN A 125 -15.82 17.76 -16.04
N VAL A 126 -15.83 17.87 -17.37
CA VAL A 126 -14.63 17.77 -18.20
C VAL A 126 -14.04 19.17 -18.40
N VAL A 127 -12.81 19.37 -17.95
CA VAL A 127 -12.08 20.64 -18.10
C VAL A 127 -10.94 20.43 -19.08
N PHE A 128 -10.86 21.31 -20.08
CA PHE A 128 -9.81 21.29 -21.08
C PHE A 128 -8.77 22.36 -20.78
N ALA A 129 -7.50 21.95 -20.75
CA ALA A 129 -6.39 22.88 -20.69
C ALA A 129 -5.36 22.53 -21.77
N ARG A 130 -4.63 23.55 -22.22
CA ARG A 130 -3.51 23.37 -23.15
C ARG A 130 -2.21 23.64 -22.42
N TYR A 131 -1.18 22.85 -22.72
CA TYR A 131 0.16 23.05 -22.15
C TYR A 131 1.22 23.17 -23.24
N ALA A 132 2.26 23.95 -22.99
CA ALA A 132 3.36 24.12 -23.92
C ALA A 132 4.30 22.90 -23.88
N VAL A 133 4.67 22.36 -25.04
CA VAL A 133 5.63 21.27 -25.15
C VAL A 133 7.05 21.82 -24.99
N ALA A 134 7.71 21.47 -23.88
CA ALA A 134 9.06 21.97 -23.57
C ALA A 134 10.13 21.44 -24.54
N ASN A 135 10.03 20.17 -24.93
CA ASN A 135 10.95 19.55 -25.90
C ASN A 135 10.14 18.87 -27.01
N PRO A 136 10.08 19.46 -28.22
CA PRO A 136 9.33 18.91 -29.36
C PRO A 136 9.84 17.55 -29.85
N ASN A 137 11.05 17.15 -29.48
CA ASN A 137 11.62 15.86 -29.87
C ASN A 137 11.15 14.70 -28.99
N LEU A 138 10.46 15.00 -27.87
CA LEU A 138 9.87 14.00 -26.99
C LEU A 138 8.39 13.82 -27.32
N ALA A 139 7.89 12.60 -27.16
CA ALA A 139 6.46 12.32 -27.31
C ALA A 139 5.67 13.09 -26.24
N ALA A 140 4.83 14.03 -26.68
CA ALA A 140 3.95 14.80 -25.81
C ALA A 140 2.57 14.13 -25.74
N PRO A 141 2.18 13.52 -24.59
CA PRO A 141 0.90 12.84 -24.45
C PRO A 141 -0.24 13.82 -24.16
N LEU A 142 -1.48 13.40 -24.46
CA LEU A 142 -2.65 14.00 -23.83
C LEU A 142 -2.78 13.40 -22.44
N ARG A 143 -2.93 14.22 -21.41
CA ARG A 143 -3.01 13.75 -20.02
C ARG A 143 -4.41 13.92 -19.46
N LEU A 144 -5.01 12.80 -19.08
CA LEU A 144 -6.22 12.78 -18.26
C LEU A 144 -5.82 12.80 -16.79
N SER A 145 -6.48 13.61 -15.98
CA SER A 145 -6.25 13.64 -14.53
C SER A 145 -7.49 13.97 -13.71
N PHE A 146 -7.55 13.44 -12.50
CA PHE A 146 -8.58 13.80 -11.52
C PHE A 146 -8.07 13.63 -10.08
N GLN A 147 -8.73 14.31 -9.14
CA GLN A 147 -8.41 14.20 -7.72
C GLN A 147 -9.10 12.97 -7.11
N ARG A 148 -8.41 12.23 -6.25
CA ARG A 148 -9.00 11.13 -5.49
C ARG A 148 -8.36 11.03 -4.11
N MET A 149 -9.03 10.32 -3.21
CA MET A 149 -8.34 9.85 -2.00
C MET A 149 -7.39 8.73 -2.39
N GLU A 150 -6.24 8.66 -1.72
CA GLU A 150 -5.28 7.57 -1.83
C GLU A 150 -4.73 7.20 -0.46
N ALA A 151 -4.27 5.96 -0.32
CA ALA A 151 -3.46 5.55 0.82
C ALA A 151 -2.00 5.90 0.52
N LYS A 152 -1.30 6.47 1.50
CA LYS A 152 0.14 6.76 1.43
C LYS A 152 0.81 6.47 2.75
N VAL A 153 2.12 6.23 2.72
CA VAL A 153 2.91 6.16 3.95
C VAL A 153 3.10 7.59 4.46
N GLY A 154 2.75 7.82 5.73
CA GLY A 154 2.80 9.15 6.34
C GLY A 154 4.22 9.69 6.56
N SER A 155 5.24 8.85 6.47
CA SER A 155 6.65 9.22 6.63
C SER A 155 7.45 8.98 5.36
N GLN A 156 8.55 9.73 5.22
CA GLN A 156 9.47 9.60 4.10
C GLN A 156 10.33 8.34 4.23
N CYS A 157 10.23 7.44 3.24
CA CYS A 157 11.14 6.29 3.12
C CYS A 157 12.56 6.73 2.73
N GLY A 158 13.55 5.90 3.08
CA GLY A 158 14.96 6.13 2.73
C GLY A 158 15.70 7.06 3.71
N THR A 159 15.15 7.24 4.91
CA THR A 159 15.77 8.00 5.99
C THR A 159 16.60 7.06 6.86
N TRP A 160 17.87 7.38 7.09
CA TRP A 160 18.79 6.52 7.83
C TRP A 160 19.33 7.25 9.06
N PRO A 161 18.50 7.47 10.10
CA PRO A 161 18.93 8.17 11.31
C PRO A 161 19.93 7.36 12.13
N GLN A 162 19.97 6.03 11.93
CA GLN A 162 20.98 5.15 12.47
C GLN A 162 21.68 4.40 11.34
N ASP A 163 22.99 4.18 11.53
CA ASP A 163 23.73 3.22 10.72
C ASP A 163 23.22 1.79 11.01
N LEU A 164 23.14 0.97 9.97
CA LEU A 164 22.85 -0.46 10.08
C LEU A 164 24.05 -1.27 10.58
N GLY A 165 25.25 -0.70 10.52
CA GLY A 165 26.47 -1.32 11.01
C GLY A 165 26.57 -1.36 12.54
N VAL A 166 27.65 -1.98 13.02
CA VAL A 166 28.04 -2.05 14.45
C VAL A 166 28.69 -0.73 14.93
N GLY A 167 28.19 0.41 14.46
CA GLY A 167 28.79 1.74 14.71
C GLY A 167 28.47 2.31 16.09
N ASP A 168 27.35 1.93 16.70
CA ASP A 168 26.92 2.38 18.03
C ASP A 168 26.44 1.18 18.87
N PRO A 169 27.25 0.70 19.82
CA PRO A 169 26.87 -0.41 20.71
C PRO A 169 25.56 -0.18 21.48
N GLY A 170 25.24 1.08 21.78
CA GLY A 170 24.01 1.48 22.44
C GLY A 170 22.77 1.25 21.58
N PHE A 171 22.88 1.29 20.25
CA PHE A 171 21.80 1.02 19.31
C PHE A 171 21.85 -0.41 18.76
N SER A 172 23.02 -0.88 18.32
CA SER A 172 23.21 -2.20 17.71
C SER A 172 22.87 -3.35 18.66
N GLY A 173 22.96 -3.15 19.98
CA GLY A 173 22.62 -4.16 20.99
C GLY A 173 21.13 -4.26 21.35
N ARG A 174 20.26 -3.40 20.81
CA ARG A 174 18.85 -3.28 21.26
C ARG A 174 17.89 -4.30 20.66
N ASN A 175 18.32 -5.09 19.66
CA ASN A 175 17.47 -6.03 18.93
C ASN A 175 16.15 -5.39 18.40
N GLU A 176 16.26 -4.16 17.92
CA GLU A 176 15.14 -3.40 17.36
C GLU A 176 15.20 -3.38 15.83
N ALA A 177 14.04 -3.26 15.18
CA ALA A 177 14.00 -3.09 13.74
C ALA A 177 14.60 -1.72 13.35
N TYR A 178 15.45 -1.71 12.31
CA TYR A 178 16.02 -0.47 11.76
C TYR A 178 14.93 0.48 11.26
N TRP A 179 15.22 1.79 11.17
CA TRP A 179 14.22 2.83 10.89
C TRP A 179 13.34 2.53 9.69
N ASN A 180 13.95 2.33 8.51
CA ASN A 180 13.23 2.07 7.25
C ASN A 180 12.50 0.73 7.17
N PHE A 181 12.63 -0.15 8.18
CA PHE A 181 11.96 -1.45 8.17
C PHE A 181 10.45 -1.23 8.10
N GLY A 182 9.82 -1.88 7.12
CA GLY A 182 8.38 -1.77 6.87
C GLY A 182 7.96 -0.61 5.97
N CYS A 183 8.81 0.39 5.69
CA CYS A 183 8.40 1.52 4.84
C CYS A 183 8.06 1.09 3.40
N ALA A 184 8.89 0.24 2.81
CA ALA A 184 8.65 -0.31 1.47
C ALA A 184 7.40 -1.21 1.44
N THR A 185 7.21 -2.06 2.46
CA THR A 185 6.04 -2.92 2.58
C THR A 185 4.76 -2.09 2.71
N GLN A 186 4.75 -1.06 3.57
CA GLN A 186 3.61 -0.16 3.73
C GLN A 186 3.32 0.61 2.44
N SER A 187 4.35 1.03 1.69
CA SER A 187 4.17 1.68 0.39
C SER A 187 3.54 0.74 -0.64
N ASN A 188 3.97 -0.52 -0.68
CA ASN A 188 3.38 -1.52 -1.57
C ASN A 188 1.94 -1.86 -1.18
N VAL A 189 1.63 -1.95 0.12
CA VAL A 189 0.26 -2.13 0.60
C VAL A 189 -0.59 -0.92 0.21
N ALA A 190 -0.10 0.30 0.45
CA ALA A 190 -0.78 1.53 0.08
C ALA A 190 -1.16 1.58 -1.41
N ALA A 191 -0.25 1.15 -2.29
CA ALA A 191 -0.47 1.11 -3.73
C ALA A 191 -1.52 0.07 -4.17
N GLN A 192 -1.73 -0.99 -3.39
CA GLN A 192 -2.67 -2.07 -3.68
C GLN A 192 -4.06 -1.84 -3.10
N ILE A 193 -4.23 -0.85 -2.22
CA ILE A 193 -5.52 -0.54 -1.61
C ILE A 193 -6.46 0.01 -2.68
N ALA A 194 -7.54 -0.73 -2.94
CA ALA A 194 -8.56 -0.34 -3.91
C ALA A 194 -9.38 0.87 -3.46
N ASP A 195 -9.76 0.92 -2.18
CA ASP A 195 -10.55 2.00 -1.59
C ASP A 195 -9.87 2.46 -0.28
N PRO A 196 -9.17 3.60 -0.29
CA PRO A 196 -8.43 4.09 0.87
C PRO A 196 -9.32 4.35 2.08
N VAL A 197 -10.59 4.70 1.88
CA VAL A 197 -11.51 5.06 2.95
C VAL A 197 -11.81 3.86 3.87
N ASP A 198 -11.66 2.64 3.34
CA ASP A 198 -11.80 1.40 4.11
C ASP A 198 -10.74 1.27 5.23
N LEU A 199 -9.64 2.05 5.19
CA LEU A 199 -8.65 2.09 6.27
C LEU A 199 -9.16 2.79 7.55
N VAL A 200 -10.12 3.71 7.42
CA VAL A 200 -10.60 4.53 8.56
C VAL A 200 -12.00 4.13 8.98
N ARG A 201 -12.80 3.56 8.06
CA ARG A 201 -14.14 3.07 8.38
C ARG A 201 -14.45 1.80 7.61
N ALA A 202 -15.15 0.88 8.25
CA ALA A 202 -15.73 -0.26 7.56
C ALA A 202 -16.86 0.20 6.62
N ARG A 203 -17.11 -0.58 5.57
CA ARG A 203 -18.31 -0.43 4.74
C ARG A 203 -19.54 -0.80 5.57
N PRO A 204 -20.69 -0.15 5.35
CA PRO A 204 -21.92 -0.56 5.99
C PRO A 204 -22.23 -2.02 5.63
N GLU A 205 -22.60 -2.81 6.64
CA GLU A 205 -23.01 -4.19 6.42
C GLU A 205 -24.27 -4.22 5.54
N GLY A 206 -24.28 -5.13 4.57
CA GLY A 206 -25.45 -5.39 3.74
C GLY A 206 -26.56 -6.07 4.54
N ARG A 207 -27.70 -6.30 3.89
CA ARG A 207 -28.76 -7.11 4.48
C ARG A 207 -28.22 -8.52 4.76
N ILE A 208 -28.56 -9.06 5.94
CA ILE A 208 -28.27 -10.45 6.29
C ILE A 208 -28.87 -11.37 5.21
N ASP A 209 -28.08 -12.32 4.73
CA ASP A 209 -28.60 -13.45 3.96
C ASP A 209 -29.39 -14.38 4.89
N THR A 210 -30.69 -14.15 4.96
CA THR A 210 -31.60 -14.88 5.84
C THR A 210 -31.69 -16.35 5.48
N ILE A 211 -31.55 -16.70 4.20
CA ILE A 211 -31.65 -18.08 3.72
C ILE A 211 -30.42 -18.84 4.19
N ARG A 212 -29.22 -18.33 3.88
CA ARG A 212 -27.97 -18.97 4.32
C ARG A 212 -27.91 -19.08 5.83
N ARG A 213 -28.20 -17.99 6.55
CA ARG A 213 -28.12 -17.99 8.02
C ARG A 213 -29.10 -18.96 8.67
N THR A 214 -30.34 -19.02 8.19
CA THR A 214 -31.34 -19.96 8.74
C THR A 214 -30.95 -21.40 8.46
N ASN A 215 -30.44 -21.69 7.25
CA ASN A 215 -29.97 -23.03 6.87
C ASN A 215 -28.76 -23.46 7.69
N ASP A 216 -27.77 -22.59 7.87
CA ASP A 216 -26.57 -22.87 8.67
C ASP A 216 -26.94 -23.15 10.13
N ILE A 217 -27.82 -22.33 10.72
CA ILE A 217 -28.33 -22.55 12.09
C ILE A 217 -29.10 -23.88 12.19
N GLY A 218 -29.93 -24.21 11.20
CA GLY A 218 -30.67 -25.48 11.17
C GLY A 218 -29.74 -26.69 11.15
N LYS A 219 -28.71 -26.67 10.28
CA LYS A 219 -27.70 -27.73 10.22
C LYS A 219 -26.94 -27.88 11.55
N ILE A 220 -26.52 -26.79 12.16
CA ILE A 220 -25.84 -26.82 13.47
C ILE A 220 -26.74 -27.45 14.55
N ARG A 221 -28.05 -27.12 14.57
CA ARG A 221 -29.01 -27.71 15.51
C ARG A 221 -29.22 -29.21 15.31
N ASP A 222 -29.14 -29.67 14.07
CA ASP A 222 -29.21 -31.09 13.70
C ASP A 222 -27.89 -31.85 13.90
N GLY A 223 -26.82 -31.18 14.35
CA GLY A 223 -25.47 -31.77 14.44
C GLY A 223 -24.78 -32.00 13.09
N LYS A 224 -25.20 -31.29 12.04
CA LYS A 224 -24.66 -31.37 10.68
C LYS A 224 -23.70 -30.19 10.42
N ASP A 225 -22.68 -30.41 9.59
CA ASP A 225 -21.73 -29.36 9.20
C ASP A 225 -22.40 -28.33 8.25
N PRO A 226 -22.43 -27.02 8.59
CA PRO A 226 -22.94 -25.97 7.73
C PRO A 226 -22.05 -25.64 6.52
N SER A 227 -20.81 -26.14 6.48
CA SER A 227 -19.87 -25.86 5.40
C SER A 227 -20.36 -26.36 4.02
N ILE A 228 -19.76 -25.81 2.96
CA ILE A 228 -20.01 -26.27 1.59
C ILE A 228 -19.27 -27.60 1.40
N GLU A 229 -20.01 -28.64 1.00
CA GLU A 229 -19.39 -29.89 0.55
C GLU A 229 -18.66 -29.67 -0.77
N TRP A 230 -17.32 -29.62 -0.71
CA TRP A 230 -16.49 -29.59 -1.89
C TRP A 230 -16.50 -30.96 -2.56
N ARG A 231 -17.24 -31.10 -3.66
CA ARG A 231 -17.11 -32.28 -4.51
C ARG A 231 -15.75 -32.23 -5.19
N GLN A 232 -14.89 -33.18 -4.85
CA GLN A 232 -13.67 -33.41 -5.62
C GLN A 232 -14.05 -34.23 -6.85
N ASP A 233 -14.14 -33.59 -8.01
CA ASP A 233 -14.50 -34.23 -9.28
C ASP A 233 -13.43 -35.21 -9.81
N GLY A 234 -12.44 -35.58 -8.99
CA GLY A 234 -11.31 -36.46 -9.34
C GLY A 234 -10.32 -35.87 -10.36
N LYS A 235 -10.72 -34.86 -11.14
CA LYS A 235 -9.93 -34.24 -12.22
C LYS A 235 -8.69 -33.48 -11.73
N THR A 236 -8.62 -33.16 -10.45
CA THR A 236 -7.47 -32.51 -9.79
C THR A 236 -6.70 -33.45 -8.85
N SER A 237 -7.03 -34.75 -8.83
CA SER A 237 -6.26 -35.76 -8.11
C SER A 237 -4.95 -36.04 -8.84
N ILE A 238 -3.84 -35.50 -8.33
CA ILE A 238 -2.49 -35.74 -8.86
C ILE A 238 -2.16 -37.25 -8.93
N LYS A 239 -2.77 -38.08 -8.06
CA LYS A 239 -2.60 -39.54 -8.10
C LYS A 239 -3.06 -40.20 -9.40
N ALA A 240 -4.01 -39.59 -10.13
CA ALA A 240 -4.49 -40.13 -11.41
C ALA A 240 -3.57 -39.75 -12.60
N GLN A 241 -2.70 -38.75 -12.46
CA GLN A 241 -1.83 -38.27 -13.54
C GLN A 241 -0.44 -38.93 -13.56
N VAL A 242 -0.06 -39.66 -12.51
CA VAL A 242 1.27 -40.32 -12.39
C VAL A 242 1.22 -41.79 -12.86
N SER A 243 0.06 -42.29 -13.28
CA SER A 243 -0.12 -43.68 -13.72
C SER A 243 -0.38 -43.84 -15.23
N GLN A 244 0.03 -42.88 -16.06
CA GLN A 244 0.05 -43.00 -17.53
C GLN A 244 1.47 -42.86 -18.06
#